data_AF-D6TDQ6-F1
#
_entry.id   AF-D6TDQ6-F1
#
_cell.length_a   1.000
_cell.length_b   1.000
_cell.length_c   1.000
_cell.angle_alpha   90.00
_cell.angle_beta   90.00
_cell.angle_gamma   90.00
#
_symmetry.space_group_name_H-M   'P 1'
#
loop_
_entity.id
_entity.type
_entity.pdbx_description
1 polymer ?
#
loop_
_entity_poly.entity_id
_entity_poly.type
_entity_poly.pdbx_seq_one_letter_code
_entity_poly.pdbx_strand_id
1 'polypeptide(L)'
;MSTLNQFADAAKSLINRAEKEARALGATELEPDHFWLGLLSEREGRAAEILSHLTLEPASLYANLHARLTQDEGAPTEGKIGLSERSRIVVGRTVRLKDTALGVVINPEHFLLALWYEEQSQGVKMLQEAGLTLEDILRQPGLSAADLASLRLEAQDVPPAKPDDASRRRMRRLNLARQYYIPFAWLGWIILIFVLLLVFVDSHIDSIGYALLALFTSEPFLLAQPRPEWFPWLALGTVMFGYSLWYLLCLPLHWVYATVLPRLVRQKTSRSLFSSTLRWLMAYSLNHIFKLAQFLLSFEVIYALFILFPSTWWLMSTLYFALFYLVRVYVLSRFPITLFTRLVPVPEGPLNERLSALLKRTGTRVAGFYVKEAKDAKSGSTTLAANAHLIQWGLQKRIVFTDTFYQKFPLDEQEVILAHELGHLIHQDILRRVGWRTLFSGLTLLACQQILFVTFPTTTRLYLFFLQFDGQSMAKAGLCYGIGVGFFVLHRWLRRRQEYRADEYALQTTQNVEAFKRSKQRLAHYRVWPISNSRLQRLTSTHPTTQQRLAHADAFAQRQAKSPAPLAPAEA
;
A
#
# COMPACT_ATOMS: atom_id res chain seq x y z
N MET A 1 31.31 -0.94 19.34
CA MET A 1 32.57 -0.24 19.04
C MET A 1 32.65 -0.12 17.52
N SER A 2 32.64 1.02 16.84
CA SER A 2 32.81 2.42 17.27
C SER A 2 32.09 3.41 16.34
N THR A 3 30.78 3.63 16.51
CA THR A 3 30.13 4.83 15.93
C THR A 3 30.69 6.11 16.57
N LEU A 4 31.08 6.04 17.85
CA LEU A 4 31.70 7.16 18.57
C LEU A 4 33.10 7.55 18.07
N ASN A 5 33.88 6.63 17.48
CA ASN A 5 35.20 6.97 16.92
C ASN A 5 35.09 7.74 15.60
N GLN A 6 33.88 7.85 15.04
CA GLN A 6 33.64 8.64 13.83
C GLN A 6 33.38 10.11 14.14
N PHE A 7 33.19 10.49 15.41
CA PHE A 7 32.96 11.88 15.83
C PHE A 7 34.26 12.49 16.36
N ALA A 8 34.55 13.72 15.96
CA ALA A 8 35.63 14.51 16.53
C ALA A 8 35.26 14.86 17.97
N ASP A 9 36.26 15.18 18.79
CA ASP A 9 35.99 15.53 20.19
C ASP A 9 35.12 16.79 20.30
N ALA A 10 35.24 17.72 19.36
CA ALA A 10 34.34 18.86 19.21
C ALA A 10 32.88 18.44 18.94
N ALA A 11 32.65 17.46 18.06
CA ALA A 11 31.30 16.97 17.77
C ALA A 11 30.71 16.12 18.92
N LYS A 12 31.54 15.38 19.65
CA LYS A 12 31.11 14.71 20.89
C LYS A 12 30.72 15.74 21.95
N SER A 13 31.50 16.81 22.08
CA SER A 13 31.21 17.93 22.97
C SER A 13 29.89 18.61 22.60
N LEU A 14 29.63 18.83 21.30
CA LEU A 14 28.35 19.31 20.79
C LEU A 14 27.18 18.42 21.21
N ILE A 15 27.28 17.11 21.02
CA ILE A 15 26.22 16.15 21.41
C ILE A 15 25.97 16.24 22.93
N ASN A 16 27.04 16.30 23.73
CA ASN A 16 26.92 16.43 25.19
C ASN A 16 26.27 17.75 25.61
N ARG A 17 26.58 18.86 24.92
CA ARG A 17 25.90 20.15 25.14
C ARG A 17 24.42 20.05 24.80
N ALA A 18 24.08 19.49 23.63
CA ALA A 18 22.69 19.28 23.23
C ALA A 18 21.91 18.43 24.25
N GLU A 19 22.52 17.36 24.78
CA GLU A 19 21.92 16.55 25.84
C GLU A 19 21.71 17.34 27.15
N LYS A 20 22.64 18.25 27.49
CA LYS A 20 22.51 19.10 28.68
C LYS A 20 21.38 20.11 28.52
N GLU A 21 21.24 20.72 27.35
CA GLU A 21 20.15 21.65 27.03
C GLU A 21 18.79 20.95 27.06
N ALA A 22 18.69 19.76 26.46
CA ALA A 22 17.48 18.95 26.50
C ALA A 22 17.04 18.62 27.94
N ARG A 23 18.00 18.33 28.84
CA ARG A 23 17.69 18.10 30.27
C ARG A 23 17.22 19.37 30.96
N ALA A 24 17.87 20.50 30.68
CA ALA A 24 17.50 21.79 31.27
C ALA A 24 16.07 22.21 30.89
N LEU A 25 15.63 21.84 29.67
CA LEU A 25 14.29 22.10 29.15
C LEU A 25 13.24 21.03 29.52
N GLY A 26 13.65 19.92 30.17
CA GLY A 26 12.72 18.84 30.54
C GLY A 26 12.31 17.91 29.41
N ALA A 27 13.07 17.88 28.32
CA ALA A 27 12.79 17.05 27.16
C ALA A 27 12.90 15.55 27.48
N THR A 28 11.97 14.74 26.97
CA THR A 28 12.05 13.26 27.06
C THR A 28 12.91 12.66 25.96
N GLU A 29 13.08 13.38 24.85
CA GLU A 29 13.87 12.96 23.69
C GLU A 29 14.75 14.12 23.19
N LEU A 30 15.91 13.81 22.63
CA LEU A 30 16.80 14.80 22.05
C LEU A 30 16.26 15.17 20.66
N GLU A 31 15.58 16.32 20.56
CA GLU A 31 15.10 16.95 19.31
C GLU A 31 16.18 17.74 18.54
N PRO A 32 15.98 18.02 17.23
CA PRO A 32 16.92 18.78 16.39
C PRO A 32 17.30 20.15 16.97
N ASP A 33 16.35 20.82 17.62
CA ASP A 33 16.54 22.16 18.16
C ASP A 33 17.51 22.19 19.36
N HIS A 34 17.67 21.07 20.08
CA HIS A 34 18.71 20.95 21.11
C HIS A 34 20.12 20.93 20.51
N PHE A 35 20.30 20.36 19.31
CA PHE A 35 21.58 20.45 18.61
C PHE A 35 21.87 21.87 18.15
N TRP A 36 20.85 22.64 17.77
CA TRP A 36 20.99 24.07 17.51
C TRP A 36 21.45 24.84 18.75
N LEU A 37 20.86 24.61 19.92
CA LEU A 37 21.33 25.21 21.18
C LEU A 37 22.78 24.79 21.50
N GLY A 38 23.14 23.53 21.25
CA GLY A 38 24.50 23.02 21.41
C GLY A 38 25.53 23.67 20.48
N LEU A 39 25.11 24.04 19.25
CA LEU A 39 25.94 24.77 18.28
C LEU A 39 26.07 26.25 18.66
N LEU A 40 24.97 26.88 19.05
CA LEU A 40 24.93 28.31 19.40
C LEU A 40 25.62 28.63 20.74
N SER A 41 25.76 27.64 21.62
CA SER A 41 26.50 27.75 22.88
C SER A 41 28.01 27.57 22.72
N GLU A 42 28.48 27.11 21.56
CA GLU A 42 29.90 26.97 21.25
C GLU A 42 30.51 28.35 20.96
N ARG A 43 31.53 28.73 21.73
CA ARG A 43 32.23 30.03 21.56
C ARG A 43 33.48 29.93 20.68
N GLU A 44 34.01 28.73 20.51
CA GLU A 44 35.26 28.46 19.82
C GLU A 44 35.07 27.29 18.87
N GLY A 45 35.70 27.36 17.69
CA GLY A 45 35.60 26.33 16.67
C GLY A 45 34.86 26.81 15.42
N ARG A 46 34.97 26.00 14.38
CA ARG A 46 34.60 26.41 13.01
C ARG A 46 33.12 26.72 12.83
N ALA A 47 32.23 25.95 13.47
CA ALA A 47 30.80 26.21 13.39
C ALA A 47 30.42 27.55 14.05
N ALA A 48 31.09 27.92 15.15
CA ALA A 48 30.90 29.22 15.80
C ALA A 48 31.45 30.38 14.93
N GLU A 49 32.60 30.17 14.28
CA GLU A 49 33.20 31.12 13.32
C GLU A 49 32.29 31.35 12.10
N ILE A 50 31.73 30.27 11.54
CA ILE A 50 30.76 30.35 10.45
C ILE A 50 29.54 31.17 10.87
N LEU A 51 28.99 30.91 12.07
CA LEU A 51 27.81 31.62 12.55
C LEU A 51 28.11 33.10 12.85
N SER A 52 29.27 33.45 13.38
CA SER A 52 29.65 34.84 13.65
C SER A 52 29.93 35.64 12.37
N HIS A 53 30.52 35.01 11.35
CA HIS A 53 30.76 35.63 10.04
C HIS A 53 29.48 35.94 9.26
N LEU A 54 28.38 35.26 9.57
CA LEU A 54 27.06 35.52 8.99
C LEU A 54 26.37 36.73 9.63
N THR A 55 27.13 37.63 10.28
CA THR A 55 26.66 38.84 10.98
C THR A 55 25.63 38.54 12.09
N LEU A 56 25.63 37.32 12.61
CA LEU A 56 24.76 36.90 13.71
C LEU A 56 25.51 36.97 15.03
N GLU A 57 24.88 37.57 16.03
CA GLU A 57 25.25 37.42 17.45
C GLU A 57 24.76 36.05 17.94
N PRO A 58 25.62 35.01 18.08
CA PRO A 58 25.16 33.66 18.41
C PRO A 58 24.47 33.59 19.77
N ALA A 59 24.88 34.46 20.71
CA ALA A 59 24.25 34.60 22.02
C ALA A 59 22.79 35.08 21.93
N SER A 60 22.49 36.00 21.01
CA SER A 60 21.13 36.50 20.79
C SER A 60 20.23 35.43 20.16
N LEU A 61 20.76 34.67 19.21
CA LEU A 61 20.06 33.52 18.60
C LEU A 61 19.82 32.40 19.61
N TYR A 62 20.81 32.11 20.46
CA TYR A 62 20.67 31.16 21.55
C TYR A 62 19.52 31.57 22.48
N ALA A 63 19.50 32.83 22.93
CA ALA A 63 18.47 33.33 23.83
C ALA A 63 17.05 33.25 23.22
N ASN A 64 16.92 33.57 21.93
CA ASN A 64 15.64 33.52 21.22
C ASN A 64 15.15 32.07 21.02
N LEU A 65 16.04 31.17 20.58
CA LEU A 65 15.69 29.75 20.42
C LEU A 65 15.35 29.10 21.76
N HIS A 66 16.15 29.36 22.80
CA HIS A 66 15.89 28.83 24.15
C HIS A 66 14.52 29.32 24.66
N ALA A 67 14.19 30.61 24.48
CA ALA A 67 12.89 31.16 24.87
C ALA A 67 11.72 30.50 24.13
N ARG A 68 11.86 30.20 22.83
CA ARG A 68 10.83 29.50 22.04
C ARG A 68 10.60 28.07 22.54
N LEU A 69 11.66 27.35 22.91
CA LEU A 69 11.56 25.96 23.38
C LEU A 69 11.04 25.86 24.82
N THR A 70 11.32 26.86 25.66
CA THR A 70 10.84 26.89 27.06
C THR A 70 9.31 27.01 27.16
N GLN A 71 8.62 27.47 26.10
CA GLN A 71 7.15 27.58 26.09
C GLN A 71 6.43 26.24 25.89
N ASP A 72 7.12 25.22 25.36
CA ASP A 72 6.51 23.95 24.94
C ASP A 72 6.81 22.76 25.87
N GLU A 73 7.74 22.87 26.83
CA GLU A 73 8.23 21.72 27.61
C GLU A 73 8.18 21.90 29.15
N GLY A 74 8.09 20.77 29.86
CA GLY A 74 7.78 20.67 31.29
C GLY A 74 9.00 20.51 32.20
N ALA A 75 8.78 20.04 33.45
CA ALA A 75 9.82 19.94 34.48
C ALA A 75 11.03 19.06 34.07
N PRO A 76 12.24 19.31 34.61
CA PRO A 76 13.46 18.58 34.25
C PRO A 76 13.33 17.06 34.38
N THR A 77 13.78 16.33 33.36
CA THR A 77 13.72 14.86 33.28
C THR A 77 15.01 14.22 33.77
N GLU A 78 14.93 13.32 34.75
CA GLU A 78 16.04 12.46 35.18
C GLU A 78 16.11 11.16 34.35
N GLY A 79 17.21 10.93 33.66
CA GLY A 79 17.45 9.69 32.91
C GLY A 79 18.34 9.84 31.68
N LYS A 80 18.55 8.73 30.94
CA LYS A 80 19.27 8.74 29.67
C LYS A 80 18.32 9.15 28.54
N ILE A 81 18.52 10.35 28.00
CA ILE A 81 17.71 10.90 26.90
C ILE A 81 18.10 10.19 25.58
N GLY A 82 17.11 9.66 24.86
CA GLY A 82 17.30 9.04 23.55
C GLY A 82 17.11 10.04 22.40
N LEU A 83 17.62 9.74 21.21
CA LEU A 83 17.38 10.55 20.01
C LEU A 83 15.93 10.44 19.53
N SER A 84 15.30 11.58 19.24
CA SER A 84 14.02 11.63 18.54
C SER A 84 14.12 11.03 17.13
N GLU A 85 12.99 10.75 16.50
CA GLU A 85 12.98 10.26 15.11
C GLU A 85 13.60 11.28 14.15
N ARG A 86 13.37 12.57 14.39
CA ARG A 86 13.92 13.68 13.60
C ARG A 86 15.42 13.82 13.83
N SER A 87 15.88 13.76 15.08
CA SER A 87 17.31 13.78 15.40
C SER A 87 18.08 12.59 14.86
N ARG A 88 17.47 11.40 14.78
CA ARG A 88 18.09 10.24 14.09
C ARG A 88 18.30 10.50 12.61
N ILE A 89 17.40 11.25 11.96
CA ILE A 89 17.55 11.66 10.56
C ILE A 89 18.69 12.68 10.44
N VAL A 90 18.72 13.69 11.30
CA VAL A 90 19.80 14.69 11.34
C VAL A 90 21.16 14.03 11.54
N VAL A 91 21.33 13.19 12.56
CA VAL A 91 22.58 12.45 12.81
C VAL A 91 22.92 11.51 11.63
N GLY A 92 21.91 10.90 11.00
CA GLY A 92 22.12 10.12 9.79
C GLY A 92 22.67 10.94 8.62
N ARG A 93 22.24 12.20 8.48
CA ARG A 93 22.76 13.15 7.48
C ARG A 93 24.18 13.59 7.83
N THR A 94 24.49 13.87 9.09
CA THR A 94 25.85 14.29 9.52
C THR A 94 26.90 13.21 9.26
N VAL A 95 26.56 11.94 9.48
CA VAL A 95 27.46 10.82 9.21
C VAL A 95 27.78 10.70 7.72
N ARG A 96 26.84 11.00 6.83
CA ARG A 96 27.05 10.92 5.37
C ARG A 96 27.82 12.11 4.81
N LEU A 97 27.65 13.29 5.41
CA LEU A 97 28.42 14.49 5.07
C LEU A 97 29.94 14.29 5.23
N LYS A 98 30.33 13.41 6.16
CA LYS A 98 31.71 12.96 6.35
C LYS A 98 32.30 12.31 5.08
N ASP A 99 31.49 11.56 4.33
CA ASP A 99 31.96 10.75 3.21
C ASP A 99 32.12 11.58 1.90
N THR A 100 31.74 12.87 1.88
CA THR A 100 31.66 13.66 0.63
C THR A 100 32.74 14.71 0.40
N ALA A 101 33.32 15.39 1.42
CA ALA A 101 34.59 16.13 1.26
C ALA A 101 35.20 16.74 2.55
N LEU A 102 34.57 16.64 3.73
CA LEU A 102 34.99 17.39 4.93
C LEU A 102 35.87 16.61 5.94
N GLY A 103 36.35 15.42 5.57
CA GLY A 103 37.38 14.68 6.32
C GLY A 103 36.94 13.31 6.85
N VAL A 104 37.85 12.58 7.50
CA VAL A 104 37.65 11.19 7.99
C VAL A 104 36.73 11.13 9.23
N VAL A 105 36.37 12.28 9.81
CA VAL A 105 35.76 12.43 11.13
C VAL A 105 34.64 13.48 11.09
N ILE A 106 33.55 13.24 11.82
CA ILE A 106 32.37 14.12 11.91
C ILE A 106 32.68 15.28 12.87
N ASN A 107 32.72 16.49 12.33
CA ASN A 107 32.82 17.76 13.05
C ASN A 107 31.45 18.50 13.21
N PRO A 108 31.38 19.54 14.05
CA PRO A 108 30.18 20.38 14.25
C PRO A 108 29.60 21.02 12.98
N GLU A 109 30.41 21.40 11.99
CA GLU A 109 29.95 21.98 10.72
C GLU A 109 29.02 21.02 9.94
N HIS A 110 29.20 19.71 10.08
CA HIS A 110 28.27 18.75 9.47
C HIS A 110 26.90 18.80 10.14
N PHE A 111 26.85 19.02 11.45
CA PHE A 111 25.59 19.22 12.17
C PHE A 111 24.89 20.48 11.70
N LEU A 112 25.62 21.59 11.55
CA LEU A 112 25.09 22.85 11.03
C LEU A 112 24.39 22.64 9.66
N LEU A 113 25.05 21.96 8.72
CA LEU A 113 24.49 21.66 7.41
C LEU A 113 23.31 20.68 7.47
N ALA A 114 23.42 19.60 8.25
CA ALA A 114 22.38 18.58 8.36
C ALA A 114 21.09 19.11 9.00
N LEU A 115 21.23 19.98 10.01
CA LEU A 115 20.14 20.64 10.71
C LEU A 115 19.39 21.61 9.82
N TRP A 116 20.05 22.27 8.88
CA TRP A 116 19.41 23.19 7.94
C TRP A 116 18.26 22.54 7.14
N TYR A 117 18.38 21.25 6.81
CA TYR A 117 17.37 20.50 6.07
C TYR A 117 16.21 19.97 6.94
N GLU A 118 16.14 20.37 8.20
CA GLU A 118 15.05 20.01 9.09
C GLU A 118 13.98 21.11 9.10
N GLU A 119 13.02 21.03 8.18
CA GLU A 119 12.01 22.08 7.93
C GLU A 119 11.15 22.43 9.16
N GLN A 120 11.02 21.49 10.09
CA GLN A 120 10.24 21.68 11.32
C GLN A 120 11.08 22.24 12.49
N SER A 121 12.39 22.47 12.30
CA SER A 121 13.26 23.04 13.34
C SER A 121 12.96 24.52 13.54
N GLN A 122 12.76 24.92 14.79
CA GLN A 122 12.64 26.33 15.18
C GLN A 122 13.96 27.09 14.95
N GLY A 123 15.10 26.41 15.12
CA GLY A 123 16.42 26.96 14.81
C GLY A 123 16.54 27.38 13.33
N VAL A 124 16.08 26.54 12.40
CA VAL A 124 16.10 26.87 10.95
C VAL A 124 15.16 28.03 10.64
N LYS A 125 13.94 28.02 11.18
CA LYS A 125 12.98 29.12 10.99
C LYS A 125 13.52 30.45 11.49
N MET A 126 14.15 30.46 12.66
CA MET A 126 14.78 31.65 13.24
C MET A 126 15.89 32.20 12.34
N LEU A 127 16.73 31.35 11.75
CA LEU A 127 17.78 31.77 10.82
C LEU A 127 17.18 32.32 9.51
N GLN A 128 16.11 31.72 9.00
CA GLN A 128 15.38 32.21 7.83
C GLN A 128 14.70 33.56 8.10
N GLU A 129 14.12 33.76 9.30
CA GLU A 129 13.57 35.03 9.76
C GLU A 129 14.64 36.12 9.87
N ALA A 130 15.88 35.75 10.21
CA ALA A 130 17.04 36.64 10.18
C ALA A 130 17.56 36.95 8.76
N GLY A 131 16.86 36.46 7.72
CA GLY A 131 17.19 36.72 6.32
C GLY A 131 18.31 35.84 5.77
N LEU A 132 18.76 34.83 6.52
CA LEU A 132 19.83 33.95 6.06
C LEU A 132 19.31 32.86 5.14
N THR A 133 20.04 32.65 4.07
CA THR A 133 19.83 31.54 3.16
C THR A 133 20.89 30.47 3.39
N LEU A 134 20.60 29.27 2.89
CA LEU A 134 21.59 28.19 2.87
C LEU A 134 22.85 28.66 2.14
N GLU A 135 22.68 29.43 1.05
CA GLU A 135 23.77 29.90 0.19
C GLU A 135 24.77 30.80 0.95
N ASP A 136 24.29 31.55 1.94
CA ASP A 136 25.14 32.40 2.78
C ASP A 136 26.06 31.58 3.68
N ILE A 137 25.54 30.51 4.29
CA ILE A 137 26.34 29.57 5.10
C ILE A 137 27.45 28.93 4.25
N LEU A 138 27.17 28.66 2.99
CA LEU A 138 28.04 27.92 2.09
C LEU A 138 29.12 28.77 1.44
N ARG A 139 28.95 30.09 1.43
CA ARG A 139 30.00 31.03 1.01
C ARG A 139 31.13 31.13 2.04
N GLN A 140 30.97 30.53 3.21
CA GLN A 140 31.99 30.56 4.26
C GLN A 140 33.20 29.67 3.89
N PRO A 141 34.43 30.10 4.25
CA PRO A 141 35.66 29.43 3.83
C PRO A 141 35.70 27.93 4.21
N GLY A 142 35.81 27.09 3.17
CA GLY A 142 35.98 25.63 3.26
C GLY A 142 34.72 24.82 3.56
N LEU A 143 33.55 25.37 3.24
CA LEU A 143 32.35 24.61 2.86
C LEU A 143 32.25 24.67 1.33
N SER A 144 32.42 23.57 0.59
CA SER A 144 32.46 23.65 -0.89
C SER A 144 31.07 23.51 -1.54
N ALA A 145 30.86 24.12 -2.70
CA ALA A 145 29.64 23.94 -3.49
C ALA A 145 29.41 22.49 -3.97
N ALA A 146 30.47 21.69 -4.03
CA ALA A 146 30.43 20.26 -4.39
C ALA A 146 29.79 19.41 -3.26
N ASP A 147 29.99 19.80 -2.00
CA ASP A 147 29.41 19.13 -0.82
C ASP A 147 27.88 19.25 -0.75
N LEU A 148 27.31 20.24 -1.45
CA LEU A 148 25.87 20.44 -1.53
C LEU A 148 25.21 19.76 -2.71
N ALA A 149 25.92 19.66 -3.83
CA ALA A 149 25.40 18.95 -4.99
C ALA A 149 25.12 17.49 -4.61
N SER A 150 26.01 16.88 -3.80
CA SER A 150 25.81 15.58 -3.19
C SER A 150 24.64 15.58 -2.17
N LEU A 151 24.54 16.57 -1.28
CA LEU A 151 23.42 16.70 -0.32
C LEU A 151 22.05 16.88 -0.99
N ARG A 152 21.95 17.64 -2.07
CA ARG A 152 20.68 17.96 -2.74
C ARG A 152 20.17 16.77 -3.56
N LEU A 153 21.10 16.02 -4.18
CA LEU A 153 20.83 14.73 -4.82
C LEU A 153 20.49 13.65 -3.77
N GLU A 154 21.21 13.60 -2.64
CA GLU A 154 20.98 12.59 -1.62
C GLU A 154 19.79 12.88 -0.69
N ALA A 155 19.44 14.13 -0.38
CA ALA A 155 18.27 14.48 0.44
C ALA A 155 16.96 14.05 -0.22
N GLN A 156 16.91 14.03 -1.56
CA GLN A 156 15.81 13.44 -2.33
C GLN A 156 15.91 11.91 -2.39
N ASP A 157 17.14 11.38 -2.43
CA ASP A 157 17.42 9.94 -2.54
C ASP A 157 17.48 9.16 -1.21
N VAL A 158 17.33 9.79 -0.03
CA VAL A 158 17.49 9.12 1.26
C VAL A 158 16.48 7.96 1.38
N PRO A 159 16.94 6.69 1.33
CA PRO A 159 16.10 5.58 1.72
C PRO A 159 15.91 5.68 3.25
N PRO A 160 14.71 5.36 3.77
CA PRO A 160 14.46 5.39 5.20
C PRO A 160 15.54 4.63 5.96
N ALA A 161 16.00 5.19 7.08
CA ALA A 161 17.10 4.65 7.88
C ALA A 161 16.95 3.13 8.07
N LYS A 162 18.04 2.38 7.88
CA LYS A 162 18.03 0.92 8.10
C LYS A 162 17.50 0.67 9.52
N PRO A 163 16.44 -0.14 9.69
CA PRO A 163 15.88 -0.39 11.00
C PRO A 163 16.96 -0.97 11.92
N ASP A 164 16.98 -0.53 13.18
CA ASP A 164 17.87 -1.08 14.19
C ASP A 164 17.65 -2.60 14.35
N ASP A 165 18.56 -3.30 15.04
CA ASP A 165 18.51 -4.76 15.13
C ASP A 165 17.23 -5.28 15.81
N ALA A 166 16.69 -4.51 16.75
CA ALA A 166 15.42 -4.79 17.41
C ALA A 166 14.24 -4.64 16.44
N SER A 167 14.22 -3.57 15.64
CA SER A 167 13.23 -3.30 14.59
C SER A 167 13.34 -4.31 13.46
N ARG A 168 14.55 -4.76 13.10
CA ARG A 168 14.77 -5.86 12.14
C ARG A 168 14.21 -7.17 12.67
N ARG A 169 14.50 -7.58 13.91
CA ARG A 169 13.92 -8.79 14.52
C ARG A 169 12.39 -8.72 14.62
N ARG A 170 11.85 -7.56 15.00
CA ARG A 170 10.40 -7.29 15.07
C ARG A 170 9.76 -7.34 13.68
N MET A 171 10.33 -6.68 12.68
CA MET A 171 9.90 -6.76 11.28
C MET A 171 10.02 -8.19 10.75
N ARG A 172 11.03 -8.96 11.13
CA ARG A 172 11.19 -10.37 10.73
C ARG A 172 10.05 -11.24 11.28
N ARG A 173 9.71 -11.11 12.57
CA ARG A 173 8.54 -11.80 13.18
C ARG A 173 7.22 -11.38 12.55
N LEU A 174 7.05 -10.09 12.25
CA LEU A 174 5.86 -9.55 11.59
C LEU A 174 5.74 -9.99 10.13
N ASN A 175 6.85 -10.06 9.41
CA ASN A 175 6.90 -10.53 8.03
C ASN A 175 6.63 -12.04 7.96
N LEU A 176 7.11 -12.82 8.94
CA LEU A 176 6.72 -14.21 9.12
C LEU A 176 5.20 -14.32 9.34
N ALA A 177 4.63 -13.59 10.29
CA ALA A 177 3.17 -13.58 10.52
C ALA A 177 2.35 -13.19 9.27
N ARG A 178 2.82 -12.21 8.49
CA ARG A 178 2.20 -11.79 7.22
C ARG A 178 2.38 -12.80 6.09
N GLN A 179 3.51 -13.50 6.04
CA GLN A 179 3.79 -14.53 5.06
C GLN A 179 2.88 -15.75 5.26
N TYR A 180 2.54 -16.07 6.52
CA TYR A 180 1.60 -17.15 6.85
C TYR A 180 0.12 -16.73 6.73
N TYR A 181 -0.21 -15.44 6.58
CA TYR A 181 -1.59 -14.95 6.41
C TYR A 181 -2.27 -15.42 5.11
N ILE A 182 -1.54 -15.47 3.99
CA ILE A 182 -2.12 -15.95 2.72
C ILE A 182 -2.59 -17.41 2.88
N PRO A 183 -1.77 -18.33 3.43
CA PRO A 183 -2.24 -19.66 3.86
C PRO A 183 -3.43 -19.64 4.84
N PHE A 184 -3.60 -18.62 5.68
CA PHE A 184 -4.71 -18.52 6.65
C PHE A 184 -6.07 -18.15 6.03
N ALA A 185 -6.09 -17.32 4.98
CA ALA A 185 -7.32 -17.11 4.20
C ALA A 185 -7.72 -18.40 3.46
N TRP A 186 -6.75 -19.22 3.08
CA TRP A 186 -6.99 -20.59 2.60
C TRP A 186 -7.39 -21.53 3.71
N LEU A 187 -6.95 -21.35 4.96
CA LEU A 187 -7.48 -22.09 6.10
C LEU A 187 -8.98 -21.87 6.23
N GLY A 188 -9.49 -20.67 5.98
CA GLY A 188 -10.94 -20.43 5.88
C GLY A 188 -11.62 -21.24 4.76
N TRP A 189 -10.97 -21.41 3.61
CA TRP A 189 -11.46 -22.28 2.53
C TRP A 189 -11.31 -23.76 2.84
N ILE A 190 -10.24 -24.17 3.53
CA ILE A 190 -10.01 -25.53 4.00
C ILE A 190 -11.01 -25.86 5.09
N ILE A 191 -11.32 -24.92 5.98
CA ILE A 191 -12.40 -25.02 6.98
C ILE A 191 -13.74 -25.07 6.26
N LEU A 192 -14.00 -24.27 5.22
CA LEU A 192 -15.23 -24.41 4.43
C LEU A 192 -15.32 -25.79 3.79
N ILE A 193 -14.25 -26.27 3.17
CA ILE A 193 -14.18 -27.60 2.56
C ILE A 193 -14.34 -28.69 3.63
N PHE A 194 -13.73 -28.52 4.80
CA PHE A 194 -13.80 -29.44 5.93
C PHE A 194 -15.18 -29.41 6.59
N VAL A 195 -15.82 -28.25 6.70
CA VAL A 195 -17.20 -28.09 7.15
C VAL A 195 -18.11 -28.74 6.14
N LEU A 196 -17.98 -28.48 4.83
CA LEU A 196 -18.72 -29.16 3.77
C LEU A 196 -18.46 -30.68 3.76
N LEU A 197 -17.27 -31.14 4.15
CA LEU A 197 -16.90 -32.55 4.30
C LEU A 197 -17.44 -33.18 5.61
N LEU A 198 -17.53 -32.44 6.70
CA LEU A 198 -18.13 -32.89 7.97
C LEU A 198 -19.66 -32.94 7.85
N VAL A 199 -20.22 -31.92 7.21
CA VAL A 199 -21.59 -31.85 6.70
C VAL A 199 -21.84 -33.08 5.81
N PHE A 200 -20.94 -33.44 4.89
CA PHE A 200 -21.01 -34.66 4.07
C PHE A 200 -20.99 -36.00 4.85
N VAL A 201 -20.36 -36.07 6.03
CA VAL A 201 -20.32 -37.32 6.82
C VAL A 201 -21.64 -37.58 7.53
N ASP A 202 -22.43 -36.53 7.80
CA ASP A 202 -23.73 -36.68 8.46
C ASP A 202 -24.86 -36.42 7.45
N SER A 203 -25.58 -37.47 7.07
CA SER A 203 -26.71 -37.46 6.11
C SER A 203 -27.96 -36.69 6.60
N HIS A 204 -27.80 -35.80 7.59
CA HIS A 204 -28.84 -35.07 8.31
C HIS A 204 -28.79 -33.55 8.07
N ILE A 205 -28.08 -33.08 7.03
CA ILE A 205 -28.02 -31.65 6.69
C ILE A 205 -29.37 -31.13 6.24
N ASP A 206 -30.14 -31.96 5.53
CA ASP A 206 -31.51 -31.62 5.15
C ASP A 206 -32.29 -31.28 6.40
N SER A 207 -32.14 -32.03 7.50
CA SER A 207 -32.81 -31.77 8.78
C SER A 207 -32.30 -30.52 9.50
N ILE A 208 -31.01 -30.18 9.44
CA ILE A 208 -30.46 -28.98 10.13
C ILE A 208 -30.77 -27.70 9.36
N GLY A 209 -30.58 -27.70 8.03
CA GLY A 209 -30.92 -26.58 7.17
C GLY A 209 -32.42 -26.30 7.20
N TYR A 210 -33.24 -27.36 7.17
CA TYR A 210 -34.68 -27.29 7.31
C TYR A 210 -35.10 -26.82 8.71
N ALA A 211 -34.55 -27.40 9.78
CA ALA A 211 -34.85 -26.98 11.14
C ALA A 211 -34.49 -25.51 11.40
N LEU A 212 -33.36 -25.02 10.87
CA LEU A 212 -32.94 -23.62 11.03
C LEU A 212 -33.76 -22.65 10.18
N LEU A 213 -34.13 -22.99 8.93
CA LEU A 213 -35.02 -22.15 8.14
C LEU A 213 -36.46 -22.18 8.65
N ALA A 214 -36.90 -23.31 9.22
CA ALA A 214 -38.20 -23.45 9.89
C ALA A 214 -38.32 -22.58 11.15
N LEU A 215 -37.20 -22.13 11.75
CA LEU A 215 -37.21 -21.13 12.83
C LEU A 215 -37.60 -19.73 12.34
N PHE A 216 -37.39 -19.42 11.06
CA PHE A 216 -37.61 -18.07 10.50
C PHE A 216 -38.73 -18.02 9.47
N THR A 217 -39.19 -19.16 8.97
CA THR A 217 -40.22 -19.29 7.94
C THR A 217 -41.07 -20.53 8.19
N SER A 218 -42.27 -20.59 7.64
CA SER A 218 -43.14 -21.75 7.83
C SER A 218 -42.79 -22.88 6.86
N GLU A 219 -43.00 -24.14 7.26
CA GLU A 219 -42.84 -25.33 6.39
C GLU A 219 -43.50 -25.16 5.01
N PRO A 220 -44.72 -24.61 4.89
CA PRO A 220 -45.36 -24.40 3.59
C PRO A 220 -44.63 -23.39 2.71
N PHE A 221 -43.91 -22.43 3.28
CA PHE A 221 -43.11 -21.45 2.53
C PHE A 221 -41.81 -22.06 2.01
N LEU A 222 -41.16 -22.91 2.82
CA LEU A 222 -39.94 -23.64 2.41
C LEU A 222 -40.23 -24.70 1.36
N LEU A 223 -41.38 -25.34 1.49
CA LEU A 223 -41.91 -26.30 0.53
C LEU A 223 -42.71 -25.62 -0.59
N ALA A 224 -42.84 -24.29 -0.60
CA ALA A 224 -43.55 -23.57 -1.66
C ALA A 224 -42.79 -23.72 -2.96
N GLN A 225 -43.34 -24.53 -3.86
CA GLN A 225 -42.72 -24.80 -5.13
C GLN A 225 -43.37 -23.96 -6.23
N PRO A 226 -42.59 -23.19 -7.00
CA PRO A 226 -43.09 -22.60 -8.25
C PRO A 226 -43.46 -23.68 -9.29
N ARG A 227 -42.85 -24.87 -9.19
CA ARG A 227 -43.07 -26.04 -10.06
C ARG A 227 -42.79 -27.35 -9.30
N PRO A 228 -43.41 -28.47 -9.69
CA PRO A 228 -43.11 -29.78 -9.11
C PRO A 228 -41.59 -30.06 -9.13
N GLU A 229 -41.05 -30.51 -7.99
CA GLU A 229 -39.61 -30.75 -7.75
C GLU A 229 -38.74 -29.48 -7.59
N TRP A 230 -39.29 -28.29 -7.35
CA TRP A 230 -38.49 -27.06 -7.19
C TRP A 230 -38.57 -26.46 -5.78
N PHE A 231 -37.45 -26.45 -5.04
CA PHE A 231 -37.32 -25.82 -3.72
C PHE A 231 -36.26 -24.70 -3.70
N PRO A 232 -36.48 -23.57 -4.40
CA PRO A 232 -35.49 -22.49 -4.51
C PRO A 232 -35.14 -21.90 -3.15
N TRP A 233 -36.12 -21.76 -2.26
CA TRP A 233 -35.94 -21.22 -0.92
C TRP A 233 -35.10 -22.12 -0.02
N LEU A 234 -35.22 -23.44 -0.15
CA LEU A 234 -34.41 -24.42 0.59
C LEU A 234 -32.95 -24.37 0.12
N ALA A 235 -32.70 -24.40 -1.19
CA ALA A 235 -31.35 -24.32 -1.74
C ALA A 235 -30.66 -22.99 -1.38
N LEU A 236 -31.40 -21.89 -1.49
CA LEU A 236 -30.94 -20.56 -1.07
C LEU A 236 -30.59 -20.56 0.42
N GLY A 237 -31.46 -21.11 1.25
CA GLY A 237 -31.29 -21.22 2.70
C GLY A 237 -30.03 -21.98 3.10
N THR A 238 -29.80 -23.17 2.54
CA THR A 238 -28.63 -23.99 2.83
C THR A 238 -27.34 -23.28 2.43
N VAL A 239 -27.30 -22.63 1.26
CA VAL A 239 -26.14 -21.88 0.80
C VAL A 239 -25.88 -20.63 1.65
N MET A 240 -26.94 -19.92 2.04
CA MET A 240 -26.84 -18.78 2.95
C MET A 240 -26.27 -19.19 4.31
N PHE A 241 -26.77 -20.29 4.87
CA PHE A 241 -26.29 -20.81 6.14
C PHE A 241 -24.80 -21.17 6.07
N GLY A 242 -24.39 -21.95 5.06
CA GLY A 242 -22.98 -22.32 4.88
C GLY A 242 -22.06 -21.10 4.74
N TYR A 243 -22.49 -20.09 3.97
CA TYR A 243 -21.75 -18.84 3.81
C TYR A 243 -21.65 -18.03 5.11
N SER A 244 -22.76 -17.90 5.85
CA SER A 244 -22.81 -17.18 7.13
C SER A 244 -22.01 -17.91 8.22
N LEU A 245 -22.08 -19.24 8.29
CA LEU A 245 -21.29 -20.05 9.21
C LEU A 245 -19.79 -19.88 8.93
N TRP A 246 -19.37 -19.98 7.67
CA TRP A 246 -18.00 -19.70 7.27
C TRP A 246 -17.54 -18.30 7.69
N TYR A 247 -18.41 -17.30 7.54
CA TYR A 247 -18.14 -15.93 7.91
C TYR A 247 -17.90 -15.75 9.41
N LEU A 248 -18.71 -16.43 10.23
CA LEU A 248 -18.59 -16.46 11.69
C LEU A 248 -17.31 -17.19 12.12
N LEU A 249 -17.00 -18.34 11.52
CA LEU A 249 -15.77 -19.09 11.81
C LEU A 249 -14.51 -18.30 11.49
N CYS A 250 -14.55 -17.47 10.44
CA CYS A 250 -13.43 -16.62 10.05
C CYS A 250 -13.39 -15.27 10.81
N LEU A 251 -14.39 -14.95 11.64
CA LEU A 251 -14.50 -13.66 12.34
C LEU A 251 -13.28 -13.36 13.23
N PRO A 252 -12.80 -14.28 14.10
CA PRO A 252 -11.65 -14.00 14.97
C PRO A 252 -10.37 -13.73 14.17
N LEU A 253 -10.17 -14.46 13.08
CA LEU A 253 -9.00 -14.32 12.21
C LEU A 253 -8.99 -12.95 11.51
N HIS A 254 -10.13 -12.53 10.96
CA HIS A 254 -10.25 -11.21 10.35
C HIS A 254 -10.08 -10.08 11.37
N TRP A 255 -10.57 -10.26 12.60
CA TRP A 255 -10.38 -9.30 13.68
C TRP A 255 -8.90 -9.10 14.02
N VAL A 256 -8.16 -10.18 14.23
CA VAL A 256 -6.71 -10.13 14.51
C VAL A 256 -5.97 -9.39 13.39
N TYR A 257 -6.28 -9.71 12.14
CA TYR A 257 -5.64 -9.05 10.99
C TYR A 257 -5.95 -7.56 10.89
N ALA A 258 -7.21 -7.18 11.05
CA ALA A 258 -7.65 -5.82 10.82
C ALA A 258 -7.39 -4.87 12.00
N THR A 259 -7.33 -5.40 13.23
CA THR A 259 -7.28 -4.57 14.44
C THR A 259 -6.02 -4.77 15.28
N VAL A 260 -5.55 -6.02 15.43
CA VAL A 260 -4.41 -6.35 16.31
C VAL A 260 -3.09 -6.17 15.57
N LEU A 261 -2.98 -6.72 14.35
CA LEU A 261 -1.74 -6.72 13.58
C LEU A 261 -1.24 -5.30 13.22
N PRO A 262 -2.08 -4.33 12.79
CA PRO A 262 -1.60 -2.98 12.46
C PRO A 262 -1.00 -2.25 13.67
N ARG A 263 -1.56 -2.47 14.87
CA ARG A 263 -1.05 -1.91 16.13
C ARG A 263 0.30 -2.49 16.51
N LEU A 264 0.46 -3.81 16.36
CA LEU A 264 1.73 -4.49 16.59
C LEU A 264 2.85 -3.99 15.67
N VAL A 265 2.51 -3.42 14.50
CA VAL A 265 3.48 -2.93 13.51
C VAL A 265 3.67 -1.41 13.57
N ARG A 266 3.26 -0.72 14.65
CA ARG A 266 3.38 0.74 14.81
C ARG A 266 2.82 1.54 13.62
N GLN A 267 1.67 1.14 13.07
CA GLN A 267 0.79 2.19 12.53
C GLN A 267 0.31 2.96 13.76
N LYS A 268 0.77 4.21 13.98
CA LYS A 268 0.28 5.06 15.07
C LYS A 268 -1.25 5.17 14.98
N THR A 269 -1.96 4.30 15.67
CA THR A 269 -3.40 4.42 15.87
C THR A 269 -3.58 5.11 17.21
N SER A 270 -3.93 6.40 17.24
CA SER A 270 -4.22 7.11 18.49
C SER A 270 -5.50 6.64 19.18
N ARG A 271 -6.19 5.62 18.62
CA ARG A 271 -7.51 5.17 19.04
C ARG A 271 -7.44 3.86 19.84
N SER A 272 -8.24 3.81 20.92
CA SER A 272 -8.38 2.64 21.82
C SER A 272 -8.72 1.34 21.07
N LEU A 273 -8.33 0.19 21.65
CA LEU A 273 -8.61 -1.13 21.06
C LEU A 273 -10.12 -1.32 20.83
N PHE A 274 -10.92 -1.02 21.85
CA PHE A 274 -12.38 -1.13 21.83
C PHE A 274 -13.02 -0.36 20.67
N SER A 275 -12.71 0.94 20.53
CA SER A 275 -13.31 1.78 19.48
C SER A 275 -12.97 1.29 18.07
N SER A 276 -11.78 0.72 17.86
CA SER A 276 -11.42 0.15 16.56
C SER A 276 -12.03 -1.22 16.33
N THR A 277 -12.23 -2.03 17.37
CA THR A 277 -12.97 -3.29 17.27
C THR A 277 -14.41 -3.03 16.85
N LEU A 278 -15.09 -2.07 17.49
CA LEU A 278 -16.48 -1.75 17.15
C LEU A 278 -16.62 -1.24 15.70
N ARG A 279 -15.77 -0.31 15.28
CA ARG A 279 -15.75 0.18 13.88
C ARG A 279 -15.43 -0.93 12.89
N TRP A 280 -14.46 -1.78 13.22
CA TRP A 280 -14.14 -2.93 12.38
C TRP A 280 -15.34 -3.87 12.27
N LEU A 281 -16.01 -4.20 13.38
CA LEU A 281 -17.17 -5.08 13.39
C LEU A 281 -18.29 -4.50 12.55
N MET A 282 -18.59 -3.21 12.70
CA MET A 282 -19.59 -2.51 11.87
C MET A 282 -19.23 -2.56 10.39
N ALA A 283 -17.99 -2.22 10.03
CA ALA A 283 -17.51 -2.24 8.64
C ALA A 283 -17.50 -3.67 8.05
N TYR A 284 -17.10 -4.65 8.86
CA TYR A 284 -17.08 -6.06 8.50
C TYR A 284 -18.51 -6.56 8.26
N SER A 285 -19.45 -6.34 9.19
CA SER A 285 -20.85 -6.72 9.05
C SER A 285 -21.54 -6.04 7.87
N LEU A 286 -21.33 -4.74 7.65
CA LEU A 286 -21.91 -4.02 6.50
C LEU A 286 -21.40 -4.60 5.18
N ASN A 287 -20.11 -4.90 5.09
CA ASN A 287 -19.51 -5.54 3.93
C ASN A 287 -19.99 -6.99 3.74
N HIS A 288 -20.33 -7.71 4.82
CA HIS A 288 -20.98 -9.02 4.73
C HIS A 288 -22.35 -8.91 4.09
N ILE A 289 -23.20 -8.03 4.62
CA ILE A 289 -24.57 -7.82 4.15
C ILE A 289 -24.54 -7.45 2.66
N PHE A 290 -23.66 -6.55 2.25
CA PHE A 290 -23.49 -6.18 0.85
C PHE A 290 -23.09 -7.38 -0.03
N LYS A 291 -22.11 -8.18 0.40
CA LYS A 291 -21.66 -9.37 -0.34
C LYS A 291 -22.74 -10.44 -0.41
N LEU A 292 -23.48 -10.63 0.67
CA LEU A 292 -24.59 -11.56 0.76
C LEU A 292 -25.69 -11.15 -0.21
N ALA A 293 -26.14 -9.89 -0.16
CA ALA A 293 -27.13 -9.35 -1.09
C ALA A 293 -26.70 -9.50 -2.55
N GLN A 294 -25.42 -9.21 -2.86
CA GLN A 294 -24.87 -9.41 -4.21
C GLN A 294 -24.86 -10.88 -4.63
N PHE A 295 -24.54 -11.79 -3.71
CA PHE A 295 -24.56 -13.22 -3.94
C PHE A 295 -25.98 -13.71 -4.25
N LEU A 296 -26.96 -13.35 -3.41
CA LEU A 296 -28.37 -13.70 -3.60
C LEU A 296 -28.89 -13.21 -4.96
N LEU A 297 -28.65 -11.94 -5.29
CA LEU A 297 -29.05 -11.38 -6.58
C LEU A 297 -28.43 -12.17 -7.75
N SER A 298 -27.14 -12.49 -7.66
CA SER A 298 -26.47 -13.22 -8.74
C SER A 298 -26.97 -14.66 -8.85
N PHE A 299 -27.24 -15.31 -7.71
CA PHE A 299 -27.81 -16.65 -7.66
C PHE A 299 -29.17 -16.70 -8.35
N GLU A 300 -30.09 -15.80 -7.97
CA GLU A 300 -31.42 -15.69 -8.56
C GLU A 300 -31.36 -15.44 -10.08
N VAL A 301 -30.50 -14.51 -10.53
CA VAL A 301 -30.34 -14.23 -11.96
C VAL A 301 -29.81 -15.45 -12.71
N ILE A 302 -28.79 -16.15 -12.19
CA ILE A 302 -28.23 -17.34 -12.85
C ILE A 302 -29.26 -18.47 -12.86
N TYR A 303 -29.99 -18.65 -11.77
CA TYR A 303 -31.06 -19.63 -11.66
C TYR A 303 -32.17 -19.35 -12.69
N ALA A 304 -32.59 -18.08 -12.83
CA ALA A 304 -33.53 -17.67 -13.85
C ALA A 304 -33.00 -17.91 -15.28
N LEU A 305 -31.74 -17.56 -15.56
CA LEU A 305 -31.11 -17.80 -16.86
C LEU A 305 -30.98 -19.30 -17.18
N PHE A 306 -30.76 -20.12 -16.16
CA PHE A 306 -30.78 -21.58 -16.28
C PHE A 306 -32.14 -22.09 -16.74
N ILE A 307 -33.21 -21.58 -16.16
CA ILE A 307 -34.59 -21.95 -16.51
C ILE A 307 -34.95 -21.49 -17.92
N LEU A 308 -34.63 -20.23 -18.24
CA LEU A 308 -35.01 -19.62 -19.52
C LEU A 308 -34.19 -20.17 -20.69
N PHE A 309 -32.95 -20.58 -20.45
CA PHE A 309 -32.02 -21.03 -21.48
C PHE A 309 -31.29 -22.34 -21.10
N PRO A 310 -31.95 -23.48 -20.88
CA PRO A 310 -31.31 -24.68 -20.30
C PRO A 310 -30.12 -25.25 -21.07
N SER A 311 -30.07 -25.06 -22.40
CA SER A 311 -28.96 -25.50 -23.26
C SER A 311 -27.80 -24.49 -23.30
N THR A 312 -28.10 -23.20 -23.13
CA THR A 312 -27.14 -22.08 -23.31
C THR A 312 -27.00 -21.19 -22.07
N TRP A 313 -27.45 -21.63 -20.90
CA TRP A 313 -27.42 -20.86 -19.65
C TRP A 313 -26.01 -20.46 -19.26
N TRP A 314 -25.02 -21.31 -19.55
CA TRP A 314 -23.62 -21.05 -19.28
C TRP A 314 -23.14 -19.81 -20.05
N LEU A 315 -23.61 -19.64 -21.29
CA LEU A 315 -23.29 -18.50 -22.15
C LEU A 315 -23.99 -17.24 -21.63
N MET A 316 -25.29 -17.33 -21.34
CA MET A 316 -26.05 -16.19 -20.83
C MET A 316 -25.53 -15.72 -19.46
N SER A 317 -25.20 -16.66 -18.58
CA SER A 317 -24.58 -16.38 -17.28
C SER A 317 -23.18 -15.77 -17.43
N THR A 318 -22.43 -16.19 -18.46
CA THR A 318 -21.13 -15.58 -18.79
C THR A 318 -21.28 -14.13 -19.23
N LEU A 319 -22.27 -13.84 -20.09
CA LEU A 319 -22.59 -12.46 -20.50
C LEU A 319 -23.05 -11.62 -19.32
N TYR A 320 -23.91 -12.17 -18.45
CA TYR A 320 -24.31 -11.53 -17.19
C TYR A 320 -23.08 -11.19 -16.33
N PHE A 321 -22.17 -12.14 -16.09
CA PHE A 321 -20.97 -11.89 -15.30
C PHE A 321 -20.02 -10.88 -15.95
N ALA A 322 -19.92 -10.87 -17.29
CA ALA A 322 -19.13 -9.90 -18.03
C ALA A 322 -19.68 -8.48 -17.81
N LEU A 323 -20.99 -8.31 -18.00
CA LEU A 323 -21.69 -7.04 -17.77
C LEU A 323 -21.57 -6.60 -16.31
N PHE A 324 -21.86 -7.49 -15.37
CA PHE A 324 -21.75 -7.22 -13.95
C PHE A 324 -20.32 -6.80 -13.56
N TYR A 325 -19.30 -7.45 -14.12
CA TYR A 325 -17.91 -7.08 -13.84
C TYR A 325 -17.54 -5.72 -14.43
N LEU A 326 -18.02 -5.39 -15.63
CA LEU A 326 -17.85 -4.08 -16.23
C LEU A 326 -18.48 -2.99 -15.36
N VAL A 327 -19.75 -3.18 -14.96
CA VAL A 327 -20.43 -2.28 -14.02
C VAL A 327 -19.63 -2.16 -12.73
N ARG A 328 -19.10 -3.26 -12.19
CA ARG A 328 -18.31 -3.23 -10.97
C ARG A 328 -17.04 -2.40 -11.11
N VAL A 329 -16.29 -2.59 -12.18
CA VAL A 329 -14.99 -1.91 -12.38
C VAL A 329 -15.18 -0.44 -12.77
N TYR A 330 -16.16 -0.11 -13.61
CA TYR A 330 -16.35 1.26 -14.09
C TYR A 330 -17.25 2.10 -13.20
N VAL A 331 -18.28 1.49 -12.60
CA VAL A 331 -19.25 2.19 -11.75
C VAL A 331 -18.94 1.94 -10.28
N LEU A 332 -19.22 0.74 -9.77
CA LEU A 332 -19.23 0.47 -8.32
C LEU A 332 -17.89 0.71 -7.60
N SER A 333 -16.75 0.50 -8.28
CA SER A 333 -15.42 0.70 -7.65
C SER A 333 -14.88 2.13 -7.76
N ARG A 334 -15.41 2.95 -8.66
CA ARG A 334 -14.92 4.32 -8.93
C ARG A 334 -15.87 5.39 -8.44
N PHE A 335 -17.16 5.14 -8.54
CA PHE A 335 -18.24 6.03 -8.11
C PHE A 335 -18.17 6.43 -6.62
N PRO A 336 -17.79 5.53 -5.68
CA PRO A 336 -17.63 5.93 -4.28
C PRO A 336 -16.50 6.93 -4.08
N ILE A 337 -15.42 6.85 -4.87
CA ILE A 337 -14.29 7.76 -4.73
C ILE A 337 -14.72 9.18 -5.10
N THR A 338 -15.52 9.34 -6.15
CA THR A 338 -16.00 10.66 -6.60
C THR A 338 -17.07 11.27 -5.70
N LEU A 339 -17.86 10.46 -4.99
CA LEU A 339 -18.92 10.96 -4.09
C LEU A 339 -18.43 11.20 -2.65
N PHE A 340 -17.64 10.27 -2.11
CA PHE A 340 -17.31 10.28 -0.69
C PHE A 340 -15.92 10.84 -0.38
N THR A 341 -15.09 11.08 -1.40
CA THR A 341 -13.74 11.65 -1.24
C THR A 341 -13.66 13.02 -1.87
N ARG A 342 -13.23 14.03 -1.10
CA ARG A 342 -12.96 15.36 -1.63
C ARG A 342 -11.63 15.33 -2.37
N LEU A 343 -11.67 15.70 -3.65
CA LEU A 343 -10.52 15.72 -4.55
C LEU A 343 -10.15 17.17 -4.79
N VAL A 344 -8.94 17.55 -4.38
CA VAL A 344 -8.40 18.90 -4.57
C VAL A 344 -7.46 18.87 -5.78
N PRO A 345 -7.58 19.78 -6.75
CA PRO A 345 -6.66 19.83 -7.88
C PRO A 345 -5.23 20.12 -7.41
N VAL A 346 -4.25 19.50 -8.04
CA VAL A 346 -2.82 19.81 -7.79
C VAL A 346 -2.54 21.22 -8.34
N PRO A 347 -1.96 22.13 -7.54
CA PRO A 347 -1.63 23.48 -7.98
C PRO A 347 -0.61 23.47 -9.12
N GLU A 348 -0.49 24.59 -9.83
CA GLU A 348 0.58 24.79 -10.81
C GLU A 348 1.94 24.80 -10.11
N GLY A 349 2.95 24.25 -10.79
CA GLY A 349 4.30 24.11 -10.24
C GLY A 349 5.08 22.94 -10.85
N PRO A 350 6.30 22.66 -10.32
CA PRO A 350 7.25 21.73 -10.94
C PRO A 350 6.70 20.32 -11.16
N LEU A 351 5.86 19.83 -10.24
CA LEU A 351 5.23 18.53 -10.39
C LEU A 351 4.22 18.54 -11.55
N ASN A 352 3.32 19.52 -11.59
CA ASN A 352 2.27 19.60 -12.60
C ASN A 352 2.89 19.69 -14.00
N GLU A 353 3.90 20.54 -14.18
CA GLU A 353 4.64 20.68 -15.44
C GLU A 353 5.29 19.37 -15.87
N ARG A 354 5.99 18.69 -14.96
CA ARG A 354 6.69 17.44 -15.23
C ARG A 354 5.73 16.31 -15.60
N LEU A 355 4.63 16.17 -14.86
CA LEU A 355 3.62 15.15 -15.16
C LEU A 355 2.85 15.50 -16.45
N SER A 356 2.58 16.78 -16.71
CA SER A 356 1.98 17.24 -17.97
C SER A 356 2.89 16.95 -19.18
N ALA A 357 4.20 17.14 -19.03
CA ALA A 357 5.18 16.78 -20.05
C ALA A 357 5.22 15.27 -20.30
N LEU A 358 5.12 14.44 -19.24
CA LEU A 358 4.97 12.99 -19.37
C LEU A 358 3.70 12.61 -20.16
N LEU A 359 2.56 13.26 -19.88
CA LEU A 359 1.32 13.02 -20.61
C LEU A 359 1.42 13.41 -22.08
N LYS A 360 2.09 14.51 -22.40
CA LYS A 360 2.37 14.93 -23.78
C LYS A 360 3.22 13.90 -24.51
N ARG A 361 4.34 13.45 -23.92
CA ARG A 361 5.22 12.40 -24.50
C ARG A 361 4.48 11.09 -24.77
N THR A 362 3.52 10.76 -23.92
CA THR A 362 2.76 9.50 -24.00
C THR A 362 1.45 9.63 -24.77
N GLY A 363 1.11 10.81 -25.30
CA GLY A 363 -0.14 11.06 -26.02
C GLY A 363 -1.41 10.86 -25.16
N THR A 364 -1.28 10.86 -23.83
CA THR A 364 -2.41 10.55 -22.93
C THR A 364 -3.13 11.82 -22.50
N ARG A 365 -4.44 11.88 -22.77
CA ARG A 365 -5.31 12.97 -22.29
C ARG A 365 -5.91 12.63 -20.92
N VAL A 366 -5.74 13.53 -19.96
CA VAL A 366 -6.41 13.49 -18.65
C VAL A 366 -7.03 14.86 -18.36
N ALA A 367 -8.09 14.88 -17.57
CA ALA A 367 -8.78 16.09 -17.16
C ALA A 367 -7.99 16.89 -16.10
N GLY A 368 -7.10 16.23 -15.36
CA GLY A 368 -6.24 16.88 -14.37
C GLY A 368 -5.65 15.92 -13.34
N PHE A 369 -4.78 16.48 -12.50
CA PHE A 369 -4.17 15.83 -11.35
C PHE A 369 -4.87 16.27 -10.07
N TYR A 370 -5.15 15.33 -9.17
CA TYR A 370 -5.88 15.58 -7.94
C TYR A 370 -5.22 14.88 -6.76
N VAL A 371 -5.33 15.48 -5.58
CA VAL A 371 -4.93 14.89 -4.30
C VAL A 371 -6.18 14.60 -3.48
N LYS A 372 -6.24 13.43 -2.85
CA LYS A 372 -7.30 13.12 -1.87
C LYS A 372 -7.09 13.97 -0.63
N GLU A 373 -8.08 14.79 -0.29
CA GLU A 373 -8.07 15.55 0.96
C GLU A 373 -8.18 14.58 2.14
N ALA A 374 -7.19 14.61 3.03
CA ALA A 374 -7.23 13.84 4.26
C ALA A 374 -8.34 14.43 5.16
N LYS A 375 -9.49 13.74 5.25
CA LYS A 375 -10.62 14.16 6.10
C LYS A 375 -10.27 14.35 7.58
N ASP A 376 -9.11 13.87 8.01
CA ASP A 376 -8.70 13.76 9.41
C ASP A 376 -7.36 14.47 9.69
N ALA A 377 -7.18 15.71 9.23
CA ALA A 377 -6.08 16.57 9.70
C ALA A 377 -6.08 16.73 11.24
N LYS A 378 -7.25 16.61 11.89
CA LYS A 378 -7.43 16.66 13.36
C LYS A 378 -7.25 15.31 14.09
N SER A 379 -7.23 14.16 13.38
CA SER A 379 -7.10 12.82 14.02
C SER A 379 -5.74 12.16 13.75
N GLY A 380 -4.80 12.83 13.08
CA GLY A 380 -3.45 12.30 12.81
C GLY A 380 -3.43 11.02 11.96
N SER A 381 -4.53 10.68 11.30
CA SER A 381 -4.66 9.47 10.48
C SER A 381 -4.27 9.79 9.03
N THR A 382 -2.98 10.03 8.77
CA THR A 382 -2.45 9.87 7.41
C THR A 382 -2.70 8.43 6.98
N THR A 383 -3.38 8.21 5.86
CA THR A 383 -3.40 6.87 5.26
C THR A 383 -1.97 6.49 4.91
N LEU A 384 -1.34 5.65 5.75
CA LEU A 384 0.06 5.25 5.61
C LEU A 384 0.41 4.65 4.24
N ALA A 385 -0.61 4.21 3.49
CA ALA A 385 -0.45 3.69 2.14
C ALA A 385 -0.29 4.82 1.10
N ALA A 386 0.94 5.01 0.62
CA ALA A 386 1.23 5.80 -0.56
C ALA A 386 0.69 5.11 -1.82
N ASN A 387 -0.22 5.77 -2.54
CA ASN A 387 -0.85 5.26 -3.76
C ASN A 387 -1.08 6.39 -4.78
N ALA A 388 -0.87 6.09 -6.05
CA ALA A 388 -1.40 6.83 -7.18
C ALA A 388 -2.36 5.91 -7.94
N HIS A 389 -3.45 6.45 -8.51
CA HIS A 389 -4.36 5.67 -9.35
C HIS A 389 -5.02 6.54 -10.40
N LEU A 390 -5.17 5.98 -11.59
CA LEU A 390 -5.95 6.56 -12.66
C LEU A 390 -7.42 6.17 -12.50
N ILE A 391 -8.30 7.16 -12.39
CA ILE A 391 -9.75 6.98 -12.39
C ILE A 391 -10.28 7.41 -13.74
N GLN A 392 -11.11 6.58 -14.36
CA GLN A 392 -11.78 6.92 -15.60
C GLN A 392 -13.29 6.94 -15.38
N TRP A 393 -13.92 8.08 -15.68
CA TRP A 393 -15.37 8.25 -15.73
C TRP A 393 -15.77 8.68 -17.14
N GLY A 394 -16.52 7.83 -17.84
CA GLY A 394 -16.79 8.02 -19.26
C GLY A 394 -15.50 8.19 -20.07
N LEU A 395 -15.40 9.30 -20.82
CA LEU A 395 -14.23 9.67 -21.60
C LEU A 395 -13.16 10.42 -20.78
N GLN A 396 -13.51 10.95 -19.60
CA GLN A 396 -12.60 11.74 -18.78
C GLN A 396 -11.75 10.84 -17.86
N LYS A 397 -10.44 11.01 -17.95
CA LYS A 397 -9.46 10.34 -17.08
C LYS A 397 -8.94 11.35 -16.06
N ARG A 398 -8.89 10.99 -14.78
CA ARG A 398 -8.36 11.81 -13.69
C ARG A 398 -7.26 11.03 -12.97
N ILE A 399 -6.15 11.69 -12.68
CA ILE A 399 -5.07 11.08 -11.90
C ILE A 399 -5.25 11.50 -10.45
N VAL A 400 -5.34 10.54 -9.54
CA VAL A 400 -5.59 10.78 -8.13
C VAL A 400 -4.45 10.24 -7.27
N PHE A 401 -3.86 11.12 -6.48
CA PHE A 401 -2.79 10.85 -5.53
C PHE A 401 -3.32 10.78 -4.10
N THR A 402 -2.71 9.95 -3.26
CA THR A 402 -2.86 10.09 -1.81
C THR A 402 -1.99 11.22 -1.29
N ASP A 403 -2.41 11.82 -0.16
CA ASP A 403 -1.64 12.82 0.59
C ASP A 403 -0.18 12.40 0.81
N THR A 404 0.01 11.16 1.25
CA THR A 404 1.30 10.57 1.58
C THR A 404 2.17 10.39 0.33
N PHE A 405 1.55 10.03 -0.80
CA PHE A 405 2.28 9.94 -2.07
C PHE A 405 2.72 11.32 -2.55
N TYR A 406 1.81 12.29 -2.54
CA TYR A 406 2.07 13.65 -2.99
C TYR A 406 3.14 14.37 -2.16
N GLN A 407 3.15 14.17 -0.83
CA GLN A 407 4.05 14.89 0.08
C GLN A 407 5.40 14.19 0.32
N LYS A 408 5.47 12.84 0.26
CA LYS A 408 6.66 12.09 0.74
C LYS A 408 7.52 11.48 -0.37
N PHE A 409 7.12 11.62 -1.63
CA PHE A 409 7.85 11.09 -2.77
C PHE A 409 8.52 12.24 -3.54
N PRO A 410 9.82 12.13 -3.88
CA PRO A 410 10.49 13.03 -4.81
C PRO A 410 9.82 13.09 -6.19
N LEU A 411 10.01 14.19 -6.92
CA LEU A 411 9.32 14.46 -8.20
C LEU A 411 9.63 13.41 -9.29
N ASP A 412 10.85 12.91 -9.34
CA ASP A 412 11.28 11.87 -10.27
C ASP A 412 10.67 10.49 -9.92
N GLU A 413 10.58 10.14 -8.64
CA GLU A 413 9.87 8.95 -8.18
C GLU A 413 8.36 9.04 -8.51
N GLN A 414 7.76 10.22 -8.32
CA GLN A 414 6.36 10.46 -8.67
C GLN A 414 6.11 10.31 -10.18
N GLU A 415 7.01 10.84 -11.02
CA GLU A 415 6.96 10.70 -12.47
C GLU A 415 7.04 9.23 -12.90
N VAL A 416 7.98 8.46 -12.36
CA VAL A 416 8.14 7.03 -12.68
C VAL A 416 6.92 6.21 -12.25
N ILE A 417 6.36 6.50 -11.09
CA ILE A 417 5.15 5.82 -10.62
C ILE A 417 3.96 6.19 -11.52
N LEU A 418 3.85 7.44 -11.96
CA LEU A 418 2.81 7.81 -12.93
C LEU A 418 3.02 7.10 -14.28
N ALA A 419 4.25 7.02 -14.77
CA ALA A 419 4.57 6.30 -16.00
C ALA A 419 4.14 4.83 -15.93
N HIS A 420 4.31 4.18 -14.77
CA HIS A 420 3.80 2.83 -14.52
C HIS A 420 2.27 2.75 -14.62
N GLU A 421 1.55 3.66 -13.97
CA GLU A 421 0.08 3.71 -14.05
C GLU A 421 -0.42 4.00 -15.49
N LEU A 422 0.30 4.83 -16.25
CA LEU A 422 0.04 5.06 -17.68
C LEU A 422 0.29 3.81 -18.52
N GLY A 423 1.30 3.01 -18.17
CA GLY A 423 1.56 1.71 -18.80
C GLY A 423 0.34 0.78 -18.71
N HIS A 424 -0.37 0.76 -17.59
CA HIS A 424 -1.62 0.00 -17.47
C HIS A 424 -2.74 0.51 -18.37
N LEU A 425 -2.82 1.82 -18.56
CA LEU A 425 -3.81 2.45 -19.44
C LEU A 425 -3.52 2.11 -20.91
N ILE A 426 -2.28 2.29 -21.35
CA ILE A 426 -1.84 2.07 -22.74
C ILE A 426 -2.00 0.61 -23.12
N HIS A 427 -1.64 -0.30 -22.22
CA HIS A 427 -1.83 -1.73 -22.42
C HIS A 427 -3.29 -2.18 -22.28
N GLN A 428 -4.22 -1.27 -21.97
CA GLN A 428 -5.64 -1.57 -21.77
C GLN A 428 -5.87 -2.71 -20.78
N ASP A 429 -5.09 -2.73 -19.70
CA ASP A 429 -5.03 -3.89 -18.82
C ASP A 429 -6.36 -4.19 -18.13
N ILE A 430 -7.24 -3.20 -17.95
CA ILE A 430 -8.61 -3.39 -17.45
C ILE A 430 -9.44 -4.22 -18.43
N LEU A 431 -9.45 -3.85 -19.72
CA LEU A 431 -10.23 -4.57 -20.73
C LEU A 431 -9.72 -5.99 -20.91
N ARG A 432 -8.39 -6.18 -20.90
CA ARG A 432 -7.78 -7.52 -20.91
C ARG A 432 -8.21 -8.35 -19.70
N ARG A 433 -8.25 -7.74 -18.51
CA ARG A 433 -8.75 -8.43 -17.30
C ARG A 433 -10.22 -8.80 -17.40
N VAL A 434 -11.06 -7.94 -17.98
CA VAL A 434 -12.47 -8.26 -18.25
C VAL A 434 -12.53 -9.46 -19.20
N GLY A 435 -11.83 -9.40 -20.35
CA GLY A 435 -11.80 -10.47 -21.34
C GLY A 435 -11.36 -11.81 -20.75
N TRP A 436 -10.24 -11.84 -20.01
CA TRP A 436 -9.74 -13.07 -19.38
C TRP A 436 -10.69 -13.60 -18.32
N ARG A 437 -11.29 -12.71 -17.53
CA ARG A 437 -12.24 -13.11 -16.50
C ARG A 437 -13.50 -13.71 -17.10
N THR A 438 -14.03 -13.08 -18.15
CA THR A 438 -15.20 -13.57 -18.90
C THR A 438 -14.90 -14.89 -19.59
N LEU A 439 -13.74 -15.01 -20.24
CA LEU A 439 -13.31 -16.26 -20.88
C LEU A 439 -13.22 -17.39 -19.87
N PHE A 440 -12.50 -17.18 -18.76
CA PHE A 440 -12.32 -18.23 -17.76
C PHE A 440 -13.62 -18.58 -17.04
N SER A 441 -14.47 -17.61 -16.70
CA SER A 441 -15.80 -17.92 -16.16
C SER A 441 -16.65 -18.70 -17.15
N GLY A 442 -16.59 -18.36 -18.43
CA GLY A 442 -17.32 -19.08 -19.48
C GLY A 442 -16.83 -20.51 -19.65
N LEU A 443 -15.52 -20.73 -19.64
CA LEU A 443 -14.95 -22.08 -19.67
C LEU A 443 -15.31 -22.89 -18.42
N THR A 444 -15.31 -22.28 -17.24
CA THR A 444 -15.78 -22.94 -16.01
C THR A 444 -17.25 -23.32 -16.10
N LEU A 445 -18.12 -22.39 -16.51
CA LEU A 445 -19.56 -22.65 -16.62
C LEU A 445 -19.87 -23.66 -17.72
N LEU A 446 -19.13 -23.65 -18.82
CA LEU A 446 -19.22 -24.66 -19.87
C LEU A 446 -18.82 -26.03 -19.33
N ALA A 447 -17.70 -26.13 -18.60
CA ALA A 447 -17.29 -27.37 -17.95
C ALA A 447 -18.36 -27.87 -16.97
N CYS A 448 -18.94 -26.98 -16.15
CA CYS A 448 -20.08 -27.30 -15.29
C CYS A 448 -21.25 -27.86 -16.11
N GLN A 449 -21.62 -27.20 -17.23
CA GLN A 449 -22.69 -27.68 -18.11
C GLN A 449 -22.41 -29.08 -18.66
N GLN A 450 -21.19 -29.37 -19.09
CA GLN A 450 -20.83 -30.71 -19.60
C GLN A 450 -20.92 -31.77 -18.50
N ILE A 451 -20.44 -31.46 -17.31
CA ILE A 451 -20.53 -32.35 -16.14
C ILE A 451 -21.98 -32.64 -15.77
N LEU A 452 -22.83 -31.60 -15.78
CA LEU A 452 -24.26 -31.72 -15.53
C LEU A 452 -24.96 -32.56 -16.61
N PHE A 453 -24.60 -32.36 -17.88
CA PHE A 453 -25.17 -33.10 -19.01
C PHE A 453 -24.85 -34.60 -18.96
N VAL A 454 -23.60 -34.96 -18.64
CA VAL A 454 -23.17 -36.37 -18.51
C VAL A 454 -23.80 -37.05 -17.29
N THR A 455 -24.08 -36.29 -16.23
CA THR A 455 -24.52 -36.85 -14.95
C THR A 455 -26.03 -36.96 -14.83
N PHE A 456 -26.77 -35.99 -15.37
CA PHE A 456 -28.23 -35.90 -15.21
C PHE A 456 -28.87 -35.83 -16.61
N PRO A 457 -29.30 -36.97 -17.18
CA PRO A 457 -29.91 -37.01 -18.51
C PRO A 457 -31.19 -36.18 -18.60
N THR A 458 -31.96 -36.13 -17.51
CA THR A 458 -33.24 -35.41 -17.38
C THR A 458 -33.07 -33.90 -17.16
N THR A 459 -34.13 -33.15 -17.44
CA THR A 459 -34.22 -31.68 -17.38
C THR A 459 -33.95 -31.07 -15.99
N THR A 460 -33.91 -31.87 -14.92
CA THR A 460 -33.67 -31.46 -13.52
C THR A 460 -32.18 -31.39 -13.13
N ARG A 461 -31.32 -30.88 -14.03
CA ARG A 461 -29.85 -31.02 -13.91
C ARG A 461 -29.22 -30.24 -12.74
N LEU A 462 -29.69 -29.03 -12.46
CA LEU A 462 -29.15 -28.22 -11.35
C LEU A 462 -29.72 -28.63 -9.99
N TYR A 463 -30.98 -29.10 -9.99
CA TYR A 463 -31.71 -29.59 -8.82
C TYR A 463 -31.03 -30.82 -8.20
N LEU A 464 -30.76 -31.84 -9.01
CA LEU A 464 -30.10 -33.06 -8.54
C LEU A 464 -28.66 -32.77 -8.08
N PHE A 465 -27.97 -31.82 -8.71
CA PHE A 465 -26.61 -31.45 -8.33
C PHE A 465 -26.50 -30.80 -6.93
N PHE A 466 -27.53 -30.07 -6.48
CA PHE A 466 -27.51 -29.39 -5.16
C PHE A 466 -28.27 -30.14 -4.06
N LEU A 467 -29.16 -31.08 -4.39
CA LEU A 467 -29.95 -31.83 -3.41
C LEU A 467 -29.54 -33.30 -3.28
N GLN A 468 -28.92 -33.90 -4.30
CA GLN A 468 -28.27 -35.20 -4.12
C GLN A 468 -26.87 -34.96 -3.56
N PHE A 469 -26.76 -34.84 -2.23
CA PHE A 469 -25.48 -34.90 -1.52
C PHE A 469 -24.96 -36.35 -1.50
N ASP A 470 -24.81 -36.95 -2.68
CA ASP A 470 -24.09 -38.21 -2.84
C ASP A 470 -22.61 -37.93 -3.14
N GLY A 471 -21.74 -38.91 -2.85
CA GLY A 471 -20.31 -38.77 -3.08
C GLY A 471 -19.94 -38.42 -4.54
N GLN A 472 -20.79 -38.80 -5.50
CA GLN A 472 -20.57 -38.53 -6.92
C GLN A 472 -20.85 -37.08 -7.30
N SER A 473 -21.95 -36.49 -6.83
CA SER A 473 -22.33 -35.10 -7.10
C SER A 473 -21.36 -34.13 -6.42
N MET A 474 -20.88 -34.45 -5.21
CA MET A 474 -19.83 -33.67 -4.55
C MET A 474 -18.47 -33.80 -5.22
N ALA A 475 -18.07 -34.98 -5.70
CA ALA A 475 -16.82 -35.14 -6.47
C ALA A 475 -16.84 -34.28 -7.75
N LYS A 476 -18.00 -34.19 -8.40
CA LYS A 476 -18.25 -33.37 -9.60
C LYS A 476 -18.27 -31.87 -9.27
N ALA A 477 -18.89 -31.47 -8.16
CA ALA A 477 -18.81 -30.10 -7.65
C ALA A 477 -17.38 -29.70 -7.29
N GLY A 478 -16.62 -30.62 -6.68
CA GLY A 478 -15.20 -30.50 -6.42
C GLY A 478 -14.37 -30.34 -7.71
N LEU A 479 -14.72 -31.05 -8.78
CA LEU A 479 -14.08 -30.89 -10.09
C LEU A 479 -14.38 -29.51 -10.70
N CYS A 480 -15.64 -29.06 -10.70
CA CYS A 480 -16.03 -27.71 -11.13
C CYS A 480 -15.26 -26.63 -10.35
N TYR A 481 -15.18 -26.80 -9.02
CA TYR A 481 -14.43 -25.91 -8.14
C TYR A 481 -12.92 -25.95 -8.45
N GLY A 482 -12.35 -27.14 -8.65
CA GLY A 482 -10.95 -27.35 -9.02
C GLY A 482 -10.57 -26.65 -10.33
N ILE A 483 -11.43 -26.72 -11.34
CA ILE A 483 -11.29 -25.96 -12.60
C ILE A 483 -11.27 -24.46 -12.31
N GLY A 484 -12.19 -23.97 -11.47
CA GLY A 484 -12.21 -22.57 -11.02
C GLY A 484 -10.93 -22.14 -10.31
N VAL A 485 -10.38 -22.99 -9.43
CA VAL A 485 -9.11 -22.76 -8.73
C VAL A 485 -7.93 -22.72 -9.73
N GLY A 486 -7.92 -23.59 -10.73
CA GLY A 486 -6.92 -23.57 -11.80
C GLY A 486 -6.89 -22.23 -12.53
N PHE A 487 -8.06 -21.73 -12.96
CA PHE A 487 -8.15 -20.41 -13.60
C PHE A 487 -7.79 -19.26 -12.67
N PHE A 488 -8.05 -19.39 -11.36
CA PHE A 488 -7.63 -18.40 -10.38
C PHE A 488 -6.10 -18.24 -10.31
N VAL A 489 -5.35 -19.35 -10.33
CA VAL A 489 -3.88 -19.35 -10.37
C VAL A 489 -3.38 -18.71 -11.67
N LEU A 490 -3.97 -19.10 -12.81
CA LEU A 490 -3.63 -18.54 -14.12
C LEU A 490 -3.88 -17.03 -14.18
N HIS A 491 -5.03 -16.57 -13.68
CA HIS A 491 -5.36 -15.16 -13.60
C HIS A 491 -4.32 -14.38 -12.76
N ARG A 492 -3.88 -14.91 -11.61
CA ARG A 492 -2.83 -14.26 -10.80
C ARG A 492 -1.48 -14.20 -11.51
N TRP A 493 -1.13 -15.22 -12.27
CA TRP A 493 0.05 -15.19 -13.13
C TRP A 493 -0.05 -14.11 -14.23
N LEU A 494 -1.20 -14.01 -14.90
CA LEU A 494 -1.45 -12.96 -15.91
C LEU A 494 -1.34 -11.56 -15.28
N ARG A 495 -1.88 -11.36 -14.07
CA ARG A 495 -1.74 -10.10 -13.33
C ARG A 495 -0.29 -9.70 -13.12
N ARG A 496 0.58 -10.63 -12.73
CA ARG A 496 2.01 -10.33 -12.55
C ARG A 496 2.70 -9.98 -13.87
N ARG A 497 2.32 -10.61 -14.98
CA ARG A 497 2.82 -10.22 -16.30
C ARG A 497 2.40 -8.79 -16.68
N GLN A 498 1.19 -8.36 -16.36
CA GLN A 498 0.76 -6.96 -16.56
C GLN A 498 1.65 -5.99 -15.77
N GLU A 499 2.00 -6.32 -14.52
CA GLU A 499 2.88 -5.49 -13.70
C GLU A 499 4.27 -5.35 -14.30
N TYR A 500 4.90 -6.43 -14.79
CA TYR A 500 6.19 -6.35 -15.47
C TYR A 500 6.12 -5.51 -16.74
N ARG A 501 5.04 -5.63 -17.53
CA ARG A 501 4.86 -4.79 -18.72
C ARG A 501 4.72 -3.31 -18.38
N ALA A 502 4.01 -2.99 -17.30
CA ALA A 502 3.88 -1.62 -16.82
C ALA A 502 5.20 -1.09 -16.24
N ASP A 503 6.01 -1.94 -15.59
CA ASP A 503 7.35 -1.59 -15.13
C ASP A 503 8.31 -1.32 -16.29
N GLU A 504 8.35 -2.20 -17.29
CA GLU A 504 9.14 -2.01 -18.51
C GLU A 504 8.74 -0.71 -19.23
N TYR A 505 7.44 -0.45 -19.37
CA TYR A 505 6.95 0.79 -19.96
C TYR A 505 7.39 2.04 -19.19
N ALA A 506 7.34 1.99 -17.85
CA ALA A 506 7.81 3.10 -17.02
C ALA A 506 9.30 3.36 -17.23
N LEU A 507 10.13 2.31 -17.23
CA LEU A 507 11.57 2.39 -17.46
C LEU A 507 11.90 2.95 -18.84
N GLN A 508 11.20 2.50 -19.89
CA GLN A 508 11.37 2.98 -21.26
C GLN A 508 10.95 4.45 -21.43
N THR A 509 9.91 4.89 -20.72
CA THR A 509 9.38 6.24 -20.87
C THR A 509 10.19 7.27 -20.08
N THR A 510 10.62 6.93 -18.88
CA THR A 510 11.35 7.88 -18.01
C THR A 510 12.85 7.79 -18.16
N GLN A 511 13.38 6.66 -18.65
CA GLN A 511 14.82 6.41 -18.76
C GLN A 511 15.58 6.62 -17.43
N ASN A 512 14.88 6.49 -16.30
CA ASN A 512 15.42 6.73 -14.96
C ASN A 512 15.28 5.47 -14.09
N VAL A 513 16.28 4.59 -14.23
CA VAL A 513 16.34 3.30 -13.54
C VAL A 513 16.46 3.49 -12.02
N GLU A 514 17.24 4.48 -11.57
CA GLU A 514 17.49 4.69 -10.15
C GLU A 514 16.24 5.25 -9.44
N ALA A 515 15.54 6.23 -10.03
CA ALA A 515 14.26 6.68 -9.50
C ALA A 515 13.20 5.56 -9.49
N PHE A 516 13.23 4.65 -10.46
CA PHE A 516 12.38 3.46 -10.42
C PHE A 516 12.70 2.58 -9.21
N LYS A 517 13.97 2.26 -8.98
CA LYS A 517 14.38 1.42 -7.85
C LYS A 517 14.05 2.05 -6.52
N ARG A 518 14.40 3.33 -6.33
CA ARG A 518 14.06 4.11 -5.12
C ARG A 518 12.56 4.13 -4.88
N SER A 519 11.76 4.39 -5.91
CA SER A 519 10.30 4.45 -5.76
C SER A 519 9.69 3.10 -5.35
N LYS A 520 10.18 1.95 -5.89
CA LYS A 520 9.72 0.62 -5.44
C LYS A 520 10.16 0.31 -4.01
N GLN A 521 11.37 0.71 -3.61
CA GLN A 521 11.86 0.53 -2.24
C GLN A 521 11.08 1.40 -1.24
N ARG A 522 10.82 2.66 -1.60
CA ARG A 522 10.01 3.60 -0.79
C ARG A 522 8.58 3.12 -0.66
N LEU A 523 7.95 2.67 -1.76
CA LEU A 523 6.63 2.03 -1.71
C LEU A 523 6.62 0.79 -0.81
N ALA A 524 7.69 -0.02 -0.80
CA ALA A 524 7.79 -1.17 0.09
C ALA A 524 7.95 -0.79 1.57
N HIS A 525 8.42 0.43 1.86
CA HIS A 525 8.46 0.97 3.22
C HIS A 525 7.07 1.42 3.69
N TYR A 526 6.31 2.08 2.82
CA TYR A 526 4.94 2.54 3.12
C TYR A 526 3.89 1.42 3.02
N ARG A 527 4.14 0.37 2.22
CA ARG A 527 3.26 -0.78 2.08
C ARG A 527 3.73 -1.95 2.92
N VAL A 528 2.80 -2.42 3.74
CA VAL A 528 2.85 -3.70 4.46
C VAL A 528 2.65 -4.85 3.45
N TRP A 529 3.65 -5.17 2.61
CA TRP A 529 3.59 -6.33 1.71
C TRP A 529 4.52 -7.46 2.18
N PRO A 530 4.12 -8.74 2.10
CA PRO A 530 5.00 -9.86 2.41
C PRO A 530 6.23 -9.90 1.49
N ILE A 531 7.42 -9.95 2.08
CA ILE A 531 8.73 -9.89 1.40
C ILE A 531 9.14 -11.27 0.82
N SER A 532 8.31 -12.31 0.96
CA SER A 532 8.74 -13.67 0.61
C SER A 532 8.68 -13.97 -0.90
N ASN A 533 9.70 -14.68 -1.39
CA ASN A 533 9.79 -15.18 -2.77
C ASN A 533 9.34 -16.63 -2.90
N SER A 534 8.64 -17.19 -1.90
CA SER A 534 8.24 -18.60 -1.89
C SER A 534 7.38 -18.99 -3.11
N ARG A 535 7.45 -20.26 -3.52
CA ARG A 535 6.66 -20.79 -4.65
C ARG A 535 5.16 -20.59 -4.42
N LEU A 536 4.68 -20.81 -3.21
CA LEU A 536 3.27 -20.61 -2.83
C LEU A 536 2.85 -19.13 -2.94
N GLN A 537 3.70 -18.21 -2.50
CA GLN A 537 3.43 -16.78 -2.67
C GLN A 537 3.38 -16.37 -4.14
N ARG A 538 4.22 -16.97 -5.00
CA ARG A 538 4.17 -16.73 -6.45
C ARG A 538 2.82 -17.15 -7.06
N LEU A 539 2.23 -18.25 -6.61
CA LEU A 539 0.92 -18.70 -7.11
C LEU A 539 -0.24 -17.82 -6.60
N THR A 540 -0.03 -17.12 -5.48
CA THR A 540 -1.09 -16.40 -4.77
C THR A 540 -0.97 -14.88 -4.79
N SER A 541 0.15 -14.32 -5.24
CA SER A 541 0.31 -12.86 -5.33
C SER A 541 -0.18 -12.33 -6.68
N THR A 542 -0.84 -11.17 -6.67
CA THR A 542 -1.17 -10.42 -7.90
C THR A 542 -0.01 -9.56 -8.40
N HIS A 543 0.96 -9.26 -7.54
CA HIS A 543 2.14 -8.47 -7.87
C HIS A 543 3.42 -9.31 -7.73
N PRO A 544 4.42 -9.09 -8.60
CA PRO A 544 5.78 -9.55 -8.34
C PRO A 544 6.32 -8.94 -7.04
N THR A 545 7.29 -9.60 -6.40
CA THR A 545 7.91 -9.05 -5.20
C THR A 545 8.78 -7.85 -5.54
N THR A 546 9.06 -6.99 -4.56
CA THR A 546 9.95 -5.83 -4.76
C THR A 546 11.30 -6.26 -5.34
N GLN A 547 11.91 -7.33 -4.80
CA GLN A 547 13.18 -7.84 -5.31
C GLN A 547 13.09 -8.28 -6.78
N GLN A 548 12.01 -8.92 -7.19
CA GLN A 548 11.81 -9.31 -8.59
C GLN A 548 11.67 -8.10 -9.53
N ARG A 549 11.08 -7.01 -9.06
CA ARG A 549 10.94 -5.76 -9.84
C ARG A 549 12.26 -5.00 -9.91
N LEU A 550 13.05 -4.99 -8.84
CA LEU A 550 14.41 -4.44 -8.83
C LEU A 550 15.31 -5.20 -9.81
N ALA A 551 15.31 -6.53 -9.76
CA ALA A 551 16.06 -7.35 -10.70
C ALA A 551 15.63 -7.14 -12.17
N HIS A 552 14.34 -6.87 -12.41
CA HIS A 552 13.84 -6.53 -13.73
C HIS A 552 14.39 -5.17 -14.22
N ALA A 553 14.48 -4.18 -13.33
CA ALA A 553 15.11 -2.88 -13.63
C ALA A 553 16.62 -3.00 -13.90
N ASP A 554 17.33 -3.85 -13.15
CA ASP A 554 18.75 -4.14 -13.41
C ASP A 554 18.94 -4.79 -14.79
N ALA A 555 18.09 -5.76 -15.12
CA ALA A 555 18.11 -6.42 -16.43
C ALA A 555 17.79 -5.43 -17.56
N PHE A 556 16.90 -4.47 -17.34
CA PHE A 556 16.62 -3.39 -18.29
C PHE A 556 17.87 -2.52 -18.54
N ALA A 557 18.52 -2.05 -17.48
CA ALA A 557 19.74 -1.25 -17.58
C ALA A 557 20.86 -1.99 -18.33
N GLN A 558 21.02 -3.29 -18.08
CA GLN A 558 21.98 -4.13 -18.81
C GLN A 558 21.65 -4.27 -20.29
N ARG A 559 20.36 -4.40 -20.66
CA ARG A 559 19.95 -4.43 -22.07
C ARG A 559 20.25 -3.11 -22.77
N GLN A 560 19.96 -1.99 -22.10
CA GLN A 560 20.24 -0.66 -22.63
C GLN A 560 21.75 -0.41 -22.82
N ALA A 561 22.58 -0.85 -21.87
CA ALA A 561 24.03 -0.73 -21.99
C ALA A 561 24.62 -1.57 -23.15
N LYS A 562 23.96 -2.68 -23.53
CA LYS A 562 24.38 -3.54 -24.65
C LYS A 562 23.86 -3.11 -26.01
N SER A 563 22.88 -2.22 -26.06
CA SER A 563 22.34 -1.64 -27.29
C SER A 563 22.45 -0.12 -27.21
N PRO A 564 23.63 0.46 -27.53
CA PRO A 564 23.72 1.90 -27.73
C PRO A 564 22.70 2.30 -28.79
N ALA A 565 22.00 3.41 -28.58
CA ALA A 565 21.03 3.93 -29.55
C ALA A 565 21.67 4.00 -30.97
N PRO A 566 20.90 3.81 -32.06
CA PRO A 566 21.41 4.09 -33.40
C PRO A 566 21.93 5.53 -33.44
N LEU A 567 23.13 5.71 -33.98
CA LEU A 567 23.70 7.03 -34.31
C LEU A 567 22.62 7.88 -35.01
N ALA A 568 22.50 9.14 -34.58
CA ALA A 568 21.61 10.13 -35.19
C ALA A 568 21.74 10.09 -36.72
N PRO A 569 20.65 10.32 -37.48
CA PRO A 569 20.73 10.33 -38.94
C PRO A 569 21.74 11.38 -39.35
N ALA A 570 22.72 10.98 -40.17
CA ALA A 570 23.69 11.87 -40.75
C ALA A 570 22.95 13.00 -41.47
N GLU A 571 23.31 14.25 -41.15
CA GLU A 571 22.89 15.41 -41.92
C GLU A 571 23.25 15.16 -43.39
N ALA A 572 22.23 15.18 -44.25
CA ALA A 572 22.34 15.16 -45.69
C ALA A 572 21.38 16.21 -46.26
#